data_AF-A0A917YG64-F1
#
_entry.id   AF-A0A917YG64-F1
#
_cell.length_a   1.000
_cell.length_b   1.000
_cell.length_c   1.000
_cell.angle_alpha   90.00
_cell.angle_beta   90.00
_cell.angle_gamma   90.00
#
_symmetry.space_group_name_H-M   'P 1'
#
loop_
_entity.id
_entity.type
_entity.pdbx_description
1 polymer ?
#
loop_
_entity_poly.entity_id
_entity_poly.type
_entity_poly.pdbx_seq_one_letter_code
_entity_poly.pdbx_strand_id
1 'polypeptide(L)'
;MIRTTRVCRALAAFTALIATAAVTACGKEGSPPVKGPAADKLPTYQVDHGFQLPQSPTWKRAKKRGYFTVGAKEDQPYLGEKDPATGTYSGFDIEIAKMMSASLGFAPKTIRFRTIASANRETALQNGQIDYYVGTYTINDLRKKLVGFAGPYYMAGQSLLVRKDENDIHGPQDLAGKRVCSAAGSTPYQRIKTDYPRATLVAYDTYSVCVDNLLTYQVDAVTTDDAILIGYAAKVPDELKVVGKPFSEEPYGIGVPRGDNALRFALDDALEAREKNGDWKKAYEATLGLSGVPAPTPPPIDRYPAS
;
A
#
# COMPACT_ATOMS: atom_id res chain seq x y z
N MET A 1 90.00 12.28 37.14
CA MET A 1 89.64 13.70 36.93
C MET A 1 88.27 13.76 36.27
N ILE A 2 87.42 14.57 36.87
CA ILE A 2 86.02 14.87 36.55
C ILE A 2 85.86 15.34 35.09
N ARG A 3 84.75 14.99 34.43
CA ARG A 3 83.98 15.97 33.62
C ARG A 3 82.58 15.48 33.23
N THR A 4 81.63 16.08 33.94
CA THR A 4 80.22 16.32 33.58
C THR A 4 80.07 17.21 32.34
N THR A 5 79.01 16.98 31.55
CA THR A 5 78.29 17.99 30.74
C THR A 5 76.90 17.43 30.40
N ARG A 6 75.83 17.82 31.10
CA ARG A 6 74.92 18.96 30.88
C ARG A 6 74.21 19.00 29.50
N VAL A 7 72.94 18.58 29.54
CA VAL A 7 71.69 19.29 29.11
C VAL A 7 71.66 19.94 27.72
N CYS A 8 70.69 19.54 26.89
CA CYS A 8 69.85 20.48 26.13
C CYS A 8 68.47 19.91 25.78
N ARG A 9 67.46 20.77 25.92
CA ARG A 9 66.01 20.55 25.80
C ARG A 9 65.54 20.52 24.34
N ALA A 10 64.49 19.76 24.05
CA ALA A 10 63.43 20.18 23.12
C ALA A 10 62.13 19.41 23.42
N LEU A 11 61.11 20.13 23.92
CA LEU A 11 59.72 19.68 23.95
C LEU A 11 59.15 19.78 22.52
N ALA A 12 58.46 18.74 22.06
CA ALA A 12 57.49 18.84 20.96
C ALA A 12 56.18 18.18 21.42
N ALA A 13 55.13 18.99 21.51
CA ALA A 13 53.78 18.58 21.90
C ALA A 13 53.11 17.82 20.75
N PHE A 14 52.62 16.61 21.04
CA PHE A 14 51.74 15.86 20.14
C PHE A 14 50.29 16.27 20.39
N THR A 15 49.71 17.02 19.45
CA THR A 15 48.26 17.25 19.35
C THR A 15 47.61 16.06 18.65
N ALA A 16 46.71 15.37 19.36
CA ALA A 16 45.90 14.29 18.81
C ALA A 16 44.74 14.87 17.98
N LEU A 17 44.77 14.66 16.66
CA LEU A 17 43.64 14.94 15.77
C LEU A 17 42.64 13.78 15.86
N ILE A 18 41.44 14.05 16.38
CA ILE A 18 40.31 13.13 16.33
C ILE A 18 39.70 13.23 14.92
N ALA A 19 39.88 12.19 14.11
CA ALA A 19 39.25 12.06 12.81
C ALA A 19 37.78 11.61 12.98
N THR A 20 36.85 12.52 12.73
CA THR A 20 35.42 12.22 12.56
C THR A 20 35.19 11.57 11.19
N ALA A 21 34.88 10.27 11.19
CA ALA A 21 34.44 9.58 9.99
C ALA A 21 33.00 10.01 9.64
N ALA A 22 32.87 10.90 8.66
CA ALA A 22 31.60 11.15 7.99
C ALA A 22 31.30 9.99 7.04
N VAL A 23 30.19 9.28 7.28
CA VAL A 23 29.69 8.25 6.37
C VAL A 23 29.06 8.95 5.17
N THR A 24 29.83 9.17 4.11
CA THR A 24 29.31 9.62 2.82
C THR A 24 28.65 8.45 2.10
N ALA A 25 27.32 8.41 2.14
CA ALA A 25 26.54 7.54 1.28
C ALA A 25 26.65 8.03 -0.16
N CYS A 26 27.45 7.36 -0.98
CA CYS A 26 27.49 7.59 -2.43
C CYS A 26 26.21 7.02 -3.09
N GLY A 27 25.21 7.87 -3.31
CA GLY A 27 24.16 7.65 -4.29
C GLY A 27 24.43 8.52 -5.52
N LYS A 28 24.49 7.92 -6.72
CA LYS A 28 24.60 8.65 -7.98
C LYS A 28 23.39 9.58 -8.17
N GLU A 29 23.62 10.81 -8.64
CA GLU A 29 22.58 11.67 -9.20
C GLU A 29 22.03 11.07 -10.49
N GLY A 30 20.70 11.01 -10.63
CA GLY A 30 20.02 10.54 -11.85
C GLY A 30 19.19 9.26 -11.72
N SER A 31 19.02 8.69 -10.52
CA SER A 31 18.03 7.64 -10.27
C SER A 31 16.87 8.20 -9.44
N PRO A 32 15.59 7.97 -9.82
CA PRO A 32 14.46 8.37 -8.99
C PRO A 32 14.59 7.71 -7.60
N PRO A 33 14.23 8.39 -6.50
CA PRO A 33 14.50 7.86 -5.18
C PRO A 33 13.69 6.58 -4.94
N VAL A 34 14.42 5.52 -4.57
CA VAL A 34 13.93 4.24 -4.02
C VAL A 34 13.19 4.41 -2.68
N LYS A 35 13.13 5.63 -2.13
CA LYS A 35 12.60 5.90 -0.80
C LYS A 35 11.11 6.18 -0.89
N GLY A 36 10.30 5.31 -0.27
CA GLY A 36 8.87 5.53 -0.02
C GLY A 36 8.58 6.82 0.76
N PRO A 37 7.36 7.00 1.27
CA PRO A 37 6.92 8.25 1.88
C PRO A 37 7.88 8.73 2.98
N ALA A 38 8.25 10.01 2.94
CA ALA A 38 9.14 10.60 3.94
C ALA A 38 8.44 10.62 5.31
N ALA A 39 9.10 10.07 6.33
CA ALA A 39 8.48 9.84 7.64
C ALA A 39 7.99 11.13 8.32
N ASP A 40 8.64 12.27 8.08
CA ASP A 40 8.26 13.60 8.59
C ASP A 40 7.03 14.19 7.88
N LYS A 41 6.66 13.65 6.71
CA LYS A 41 5.48 14.06 5.94
C LYS A 41 4.24 13.23 6.25
N LEU A 42 4.41 12.08 6.90
CA LEU A 42 3.30 11.21 7.26
C LEU A 42 2.47 11.84 8.41
N PRO A 43 1.13 11.75 8.35
CA PRO A 43 0.29 12.21 9.45
C PRO A 43 0.52 11.37 10.72
N THR A 44 0.30 11.99 11.88
CA THR A 44 0.26 11.30 13.16
C THR A 44 -1.18 11.17 13.62
N TYR A 45 -1.60 9.96 13.98
CA TYR A 45 -2.97 9.69 14.40
C TYR A 45 -3.09 9.65 15.92
N GLN A 46 -3.92 10.54 16.46
CA GLN A 46 -4.31 10.49 17.87
C GLN A 46 -5.11 9.22 18.15
N VAL A 47 -4.68 8.49 19.17
CA VAL A 47 -5.30 7.22 19.59
C VAL A 47 -6.47 7.54 20.50
N ASP A 48 -7.64 6.97 20.22
CA ASP A 48 -8.77 7.03 21.12
C ASP A 48 -8.60 6.00 22.25
N HIS A 49 -7.87 6.37 23.29
CA HIS A 49 -7.65 5.53 24.46
C HIS A 49 -8.95 5.18 25.22
N GLY A 50 -10.02 5.96 25.01
CA GLY A 50 -11.34 5.74 25.61
C GLY A 50 -12.22 4.77 24.82
N PHE A 51 -11.83 4.42 23.59
CA PHE A 51 -12.66 3.63 22.68
C PHE A 51 -13.04 2.26 23.28
N GLN A 52 -14.33 1.92 23.16
CA GLN A 52 -14.88 0.62 23.55
C GLN A 52 -15.87 0.13 22.50
N LEU A 53 -15.76 -1.14 22.10
CA LEU A 53 -16.69 -1.77 21.17
C LEU A 53 -17.05 -3.20 21.63
N PRO A 54 -17.78 -3.35 22.75
CA PRO A 54 -18.06 -4.66 23.34
C PRO A 54 -18.91 -5.58 22.45
N GLN A 55 -19.65 -4.99 21.49
CA GLN A 55 -20.47 -5.73 20.53
C GLN A 55 -19.67 -6.38 19.40
N SER A 56 -18.43 -5.94 19.15
CA SER A 56 -17.57 -6.54 18.13
C SER A 56 -16.77 -7.70 18.72
N PRO A 57 -17.00 -8.96 18.28
CA PRO A 57 -16.15 -10.08 18.67
C PRO A 57 -14.69 -9.88 18.22
N THR A 58 -14.48 -9.27 17.06
CA THR A 58 -13.13 -9.03 16.51
C THR A 58 -12.36 -8.02 17.33
N TRP A 59 -12.97 -6.87 17.65
CA TRP A 59 -12.34 -5.87 18.50
C TRP A 59 -12.05 -6.41 19.91
N LYS A 60 -12.96 -7.21 20.50
CA LYS A 60 -12.70 -7.87 21.79
C LYS A 60 -11.47 -8.78 21.76
N ARG A 61 -11.31 -9.59 20.69
CA ARG A 61 -10.12 -10.44 20.51
C ARG A 61 -8.86 -9.60 20.37
N ALA A 62 -8.91 -8.55 19.55
CA ALA A 62 -7.78 -7.64 19.37
C ALA A 62 -7.40 -6.93 20.67
N LYS A 63 -8.38 -6.49 21.47
CA LYS A 63 -8.14 -5.83 22.75
C LYS A 63 -7.53 -6.77 23.78
N LYS A 64 -8.05 -7.99 23.90
CA LYS A 64 -7.46 -9.04 24.77
C LYS A 64 -6.02 -9.35 24.37
N ARG A 65 -5.72 -9.33 23.07
CA ARG A 65 -4.38 -9.60 22.52
C ARG A 65 -3.45 -8.39 22.55
N GLY A 66 -3.99 -7.17 22.67
CA GLY A 66 -3.26 -5.91 22.66
C GLY A 66 -2.94 -5.35 21.25
N TYR A 67 -3.40 -6.01 20.18
CA TYR A 67 -3.18 -5.55 18.81
C TYR A 67 -4.19 -6.11 17.79
N PHE A 68 -4.39 -5.35 16.72
CA PHE A 68 -4.97 -5.82 15.47
C PHE A 68 -3.93 -6.49 14.58
N THR A 69 -4.32 -7.60 13.95
CA THR A 69 -3.63 -8.20 12.80
C THR A 69 -4.34 -7.72 11.54
N VAL A 70 -3.70 -6.84 10.77
CA VAL A 70 -4.28 -6.22 9.58
C VAL A 70 -3.73 -6.89 8.33
N GLY A 71 -4.62 -7.39 7.47
CA GLY A 71 -4.20 -7.88 6.16
C GLY A 71 -3.91 -6.73 5.21
N ALA A 72 -2.82 -6.83 4.46
CA ALA A 72 -2.39 -5.82 3.49
C ALA A 72 -1.71 -6.43 2.26
N LYS A 73 -1.59 -5.62 1.21
CA LYS A 73 -0.71 -5.87 0.06
C LYS A 73 0.73 -5.50 0.41
N GLU A 74 1.68 -6.04 -0.35
CA GLU A 74 3.12 -5.79 -0.13
C GLU A 74 3.86 -5.30 -1.36
N ASP A 75 3.21 -5.32 -2.52
CA ASP A 75 3.83 -5.15 -3.82
C ASP A 75 3.33 -3.92 -4.58
N GLN A 76 2.46 -3.09 -4.00
CA GLN A 76 1.78 -1.99 -4.69
C GLN A 76 2.40 -0.63 -4.31
N PRO A 77 3.22 -0.02 -5.17
CA PRO A 77 3.92 1.22 -4.85
C PRO A 77 2.99 2.33 -4.38
N TYR A 78 3.37 3.01 -3.31
CA TYR A 78 2.62 4.09 -2.66
C TYR A 78 1.22 3.73 -2.10
N LEU A 79 0.78 2.47 -2.21
CA LEU A 79 -0.49 1.97 -1.67
C LEU A 79 -0.25 1.00 -0.50
N GLY A 80 0.16 -0.22 -0.82
CA GLY A 80 0.50 -1.27 0.13
C GLY A 80 1.82 -1.89 -0.31
N GLU A 81 2.91 -1.39 0.24
CA GLU A 81 4.26 -1.80 -0.10
C GLU A 81 5.02 -2.23 1.15
N LYS A 82 5.72 -3.36 1.06
CA LYS A 82 6.61 -3.83 2.12
C LYS A 82 8.05 -3.75 1.64
N ASP A 83 8.86 -2.99 2.36
CA ASP A 83 10.30 -2.95 2.13
C ASP A 83 10.90 -4.34 2.44
N PRO A 84 11.55 -5.00 1.46
CA PRO A 84 12.11 -6.33 1.67
C PRO A 84 13.32 -6.34 2.61
N ALA A 85 14.04 -5.22 2.75
CA ALA A 85 15.21 -5.10 3.62
C ALA A 85 14.80 -4.86 5.08
N THR A 86 13.79 -4.02 5.32
CA THR A 86 13.37 -3.66 6.69
C THR A 86 12.13 -4.41 7.17
N GLY A 87 11.36 -5.00 6.26
CA GLY A 87 10.04 -5.59 6.53
C GLY A 87 8.95 -4.55 6.84
N THR A 88 9.24 -3.25 6.69
CA THR A 88 8.34 -2.16 7.02
C THR A 88 7.29 -1.98 5.93
N TYR A 89 6.02 -1.88 6.34
CA TYR A 89 4.92 -1.54 5.44
C TYR A 89 4.76 -0.02 5.33
N SER A 90 4.49 0.46 4.11
CA SER A 90 4.24 1.86 3.80
C SER A 90 3.24 2.02 2.65
N GLY A 91 2.69 3.22 2.52
CA GLY A 91 1.74 3.59 1.46
C GLY A 91 0.35 3.94 1.99
N PHE A 92 -0.53 4.34 1.08
CA PHE A 92 -1.84 4.87 1.42
C PHE A 92 -2.73 3.86 2.16
N ASP A 93 -2.79 2.60 1.73
CA ASP A 93 -3.57 1.55 2.40
C ASP A 93 -3.05 1.30 3.83
N ILE A 94 -1.73 1.44 4.02
CA ILE A 94 -1.09 1.30 5.33
C ILE A 94 -1.45 2.46 6.25
N GLU A 95 -1.51 3.67 5.73
CA GLU A 95 -1.96 4.85 6.47
C GLU A 95 -3.45 4.78 6.81
N ILE A 96 -4.30 4.29 5.90
CA ILE A 96 -5.72 3.97 6.18
C ILE A 96 -5.80 2.96 7.33
N ALA A 97 -5.05 1.85 7.29
CA ALA A 97 -5.03 0.88 8.37
C ALA A 97 -4.60 1.49 9.72
N LYS A 98 -3.57 2.34 9.73
CA LYS A 98 -3.08 3.01 10.94
C LYS A 98 -4.11 3.98 11.52
N MET A 99 -4.74 4.83 10.71
CA MET A 99 -5.73 5.79 11.20
C MET A 99 -6.99 5.09 11.72
N MET A 100 -7.41 4.01 11.08
CA MET A 100 -8.55 3.20 11.52
C MET A 100 -8.25 2.53 12.86
N SER A 101 -7.09 1.91 13.00
CA SER A 101 -6.67 1.31 14.27
C SER A 101 -6.55 2.34 15.40
N ALA A 102 -6.02 3.53 15.12
CA ALA A 102 -5.94 4.62 16.10
C ALA A 102 -7.32 5.07 16.58
N SER A 103 -8.29 5.21 15.67
CA SER A 103 -9.69 5.51 16.02
C SER A 103 -10.37 4.38 16.81
N LEU A 104 -9.93 3.13 16.64
CA LEU A 104 -10.42 1.97 17.40
C LEU A 104 -9.64 1.71 18.71
N GLY A 105 -8.77 2.65 19.11
CA GLY A 105 -8.02 2.62 20.37
C GLY A 105 -6.70 1.85 20.36
N PHE A 106 -6.14 1.54 19.20
CA PHE A 106 -4.85 0.87 19.05
C PHE A 106 -3.82 1.80 18.43
N ALA A 107 -2.67 1.94 19.10
CA ALA A 107 -1.60 2.77 18.56
C ALA A 107 -1.06 2.19 17.23
N PRO A 108 -0.77 3.01 16.21
CA PRO A 108 -0.22 2.56 14.94
C PRO A 108 1.04 1.67 15.03
N LYS A 109 1.81 1.76 16.13
CA LYS A 109 2.99 0.92 16.36
C LYS A 109 2.67 -0.48 16.91
N THR A 110 1.46 -0.72 17.42
CA THR A 110 1.07 -2.01 18.02
C THR A 110 0.41 -2.94 17.02
N ILE A 111 -0.17 -2.40 15.93
CA ILE A 111 -0.78 -3.22 14.88
C ILE A 111 0.26 -4.09 14.18
N ARG A 112 -0.18 -5.24 13.66
CA ARG A 112 0.66 -6.21 12.97
C ARG A 112 0.13 -6.42 11.57
N PHE A 113 0.93 -6.11 10.56
CA PHE A 113 0.55 -6.37 9.18
C PHE A 113 0.83 -7.82 8.78
N ARG A 114 -0.05 -8.39 7.95
CA ARG A 114 0.12 -9.68 7.31
C ARG A 114 -0.11 -9.54 5.82
N THR A 115 0.86 -9.93 5.01
CA THR A 115 0.71 -10.01 3.56
C THR A 115 -0.39 -11.02 3.22
N ILE A 116 -1.37 -10.60 2.42
CA ILE A 116 -2.40 -11.49 1.90
C ILE A 116 -2.56 -11.24 0.40
N ALA A 117 -2.39 -12.30 -0.40
CA ALA A 117 -2.64 -12.26 -1.84
C ALA A 117 -4.13 -12.01 -2.14
N SER A 118 -4.41 -11.45 -3.32
CA SER A 118 -5.77 -11.03 -3.71
C SER A 118 -6.79 -12.18 -3.66
N ALA A 119 -6.38 -13.40 -3.99
CA ALA A 119 -7.21 -14.60 -3.94
C ALA A 119 -7.53 -15.12 -2.53
N ASN A 120 -6.78 -14.69 -1.51
CA ASN A 120 -6.84 -15.25 -0.15
C ASN A 120 -7.54 -14.33 0.86
N ARG A 121 -7.99 -13.13 0.46
CA ARG A 121 -8.53 -12.10 1.36
C ARG A 121 -9.74 -12.58 2.14
N GLU A 122 -10.73 -13.13 1.45
CA GLU A 122 -11.97 -13.63 2.03
C GLU A 122 -11.70 -14.76 3.02
N THR A 123 -10.89 -15.74 2.62
CA THR A 123 -10.52 -16.88 3.46
C THR A 123 -9.70 -16.46 4.68
N ALA A 124 -8.80 -15.48 4.54
CA ALA A 124 -8.02 -14.96 5.67
C ALA A 124 -8.92 -14.29 6.72
N LEU A 125 -9.96 -13.55 6.30
CA LEU A 125 -10.95 -12.97 7.20
C LEU A 125 -11.83 -14.04 7.85
N GLN A 126 -12.35 -14.99 7.06
CA GLN A 126 -13.23 -16.07 7.55
C GLN A 126 -12.53 -16.97 8.58
N ASN A 127 -11.26 -17.29 8.35
CA ASN A 127 -10.47 -18.14 9.24
C ASN A 127 -9.85 -17.37 10.43
N GLY A 128 -10.10 -16.06 10.54
CA GLY A 128 -9.55 -15.23 11.61
C GLY A 128 -8.02 -15.08 11.57
N GLN A 129 -7.40 -15.28 10.40
CA GLN A 129 -5.97 -15.06 10.19
C GLN A 129 -5.58 -13.58 10.28
N ILE A 130 -6.55 -12.71 9.99
CA ILE A 130 -6.50 -11.26 10.11
C ILE A 130 -7.82 -10.78 10.73
N ASP A 131 -7.79 -9.65 11.42
CA ASP A 131 -8.97 -9.04 12.05
C ASP A 131 -9.74 -8.16 11.06
N TYR A 132 -9.04 -7.42 10.20
CA TYR A 132 -9.59 -6.68 9.07
C TYR A 132 -8.54 -6.54 7.96
N TYR A 133 -8.96 -6.15 6.76
CA TYR A 133 -8.12 -6.06 5.57
C TYR A 133 -8.20 -4.66 4.93
N VAL A 134 -7.05 -4.10 4.58
CA VAL A 134 -6.91 -2.87 3.79
C VAL A 134 -5.83 -3.10 2.73
N GLY A 135 -6.17 -2.99 1.45
CA GLY A 135 -5.27 -3.41 0.38
C GLY A 135 -5.96 -3.51 -0.97
N THR A 136 -6.34 -2.36 -1.55
CA THR A 136 -7.02 -2.24 -2.85
C THR A 136 -8.19 -3.23 -3.01
N TYR A 137 -9.11 -3.23 -2.05
CA TYR A 137 -10.16 -4.25 -1.94
C TYR A 137 -11.51 -3.77 -2.46
N THR A 138 -11.79 -4.01 -3.73
CA THR A 138 -13.07 -3.61 -4.34
C THR A 138 -14.28 -4.19 -3.62
N ILE A 139 -15.18 -3.30 -3.20
CA ILE A 139 -16.51 -3.61 -2.72
C ILE A 139 -17.36 -4.06 -3.91
N ASN A 140 -17.94 -5.26 -3.84
CA ASN A 140 -18.93 -5.73 -4.81
C ASN A 140 -19.88 -6.75 -4.17
N ASP A 141 -21.02 -7.01 -4.83
CA ASP A 141 -22.07 -7.87 -4.29
C ASP A 141 -21.63 -9.32 -4.05
N LEU A 142 -20.71 -9.85 -4.85
CA LEU A 142 -20.19 -11.19 -4.68
C LEU A 142 -19.35 -11.30 -3.40
N ARG A 143 -18.46 -10.33 -3.16
CA ARG A 143 -17.65 -10.27 -1.94
C ARG A 143 -18.49 -9.92 -0.71
N LYS A 144 -19.50 -9.05 -0.87
CA LYS A 144 -20.50 -8.74 0.16
C LYS A 144 -21.35 -9.95 0.55
N LYS A 145 -21.23 -11.13 -0.08
CA LYS A 145 -21.80 -12.41 0.42
C LYS A 145 -20.86 -13.17 1.35
N LEU A 146 -19.56 -12.88 1.32
CA LEU A 146 -18.51 -13.63 2.02
C LEU A 146 -17.92 -12.87 3.22
N VAL A 147 -17.85 -11.53 3.10
CA VAL A 147 -17.25 -10.61 4.09
C VAL A 147 -18.10 -9.35 4.24
N GLY A 148 -17.79 -8.51 5.23
CA GLY A 148 -18.35 -7.17 5.37
C GLY A 148 -17.37 -6.11 4.88
N PHE A 149 -17.86 -4.92 4.54
CA PHE A 149 -17.07 -3.78 4.10
C PHE A 149 -17.47 -2.49 4.80
N ALA A 150 -16.47 -1.76 5.31
CA ALA A 150 -16.61 -0.34 5.60
C ALA A 150 -16.04 0.49 4.43
N GLY A 151 -16.46 1.74 4.31
CA GLY A 151 -16.11 2.64 3.20
C GLY A 151 -17.14 2.66 2.07
N PRO A 152 -16.75 2.93 0.82
CA PRO A 152 -15.38 2.97 0.29
C PRO A 152 -14.51 4.12 0.83
N TYR A 153 -13.18 3.92 0.87
CA TYR A 153 -12.19 4.95 1.22
C TYR A 153 -11.47 5.54 0.00
N TYR A 154 -11.62 4.93 -1.18
CA TYR A 154 -11.02 5.39 -2.43
C TYR A 154 -11.82 4.84 -3.60
N MET A 155 -11.97 5.62 -4.68
CA MET A 155 -12.57 5.17 -5.93
C MET A 155 -11.47 5.03 -6.98
N ALA A 156 -11.15 3.80 -7.35
CA ALA A 156 -10.25 3.50 -8.46
C ALA A 156 -11.05 3.05 -9.70
N GLY A 157 -10.36 2.76 -10.78
CA GLY A 157 -10.95 2.05 -11.91
C GLY A 157 -9.92 1.22 -12.67
N GLN A 158 -10.32 0.09 -13.24
CA GLN A 158 -9.38 -0.78 -13.96
C GLN A 158 -8.85 -0.07 -15.21
N SER A 159 -7.53 -0.15 -15.40
CA SER A 159 -6.82 0.39 -16.56
C SER A 159 -5.74 -0.60 -17.04
N LEU A 160 -4.85 -0.13 -17.91
CA LEU A 160 -3.76 -0.90 -18.51
C LEU A 160 -2.41 -0.20 -18.31
N LEU A 161 -1.39 -0.99 -18.01
CA LEU A 161 0.00 -0.58 -17.94
C LEU A 161 0.76 -1.32 -19.04
N VAL A 162 1.50 -0.56 -19.83
CA VAL A 162 2.29 -1.06 -20.96
C VAL A 162 3.69 -0.46 -20.91
N ARG A 163 4.60 -1.02 -21.71
CA ARG A 163 5.93 -0.42 -21.91
C ARG A 163 5.82 0.95 -22.59
N LYS A 164 6.82 1.81 -22.39
CA LYS A 164 6.83 3.18 -22.92
C LYS A 164 6.75 3.22 -24.44
N ASP A 165 7.40 2.26 -25.09
CA ASP A 165 7.50 2.11 -26.55
C ASP A 165 6.29 1.39 -27.18
N GLU A 166 5.38 0.81 -26.40
CA GLU A 166 4.14 0.20 -26.89
C GLU A 166 3.17 1.27 -27.40
N ASN A 167 2.73 1.17 -28.66
CA ASN A 167 1.88 2.18 -29.30
C ASN A 167 0.55 1.64 -29.82
N ASP A 168 0.31 0.33 -29.76
CA ASP A 168 -0.89 -0.29 -30.34
C ASP A 168 -1.99 -0.55 -29.29
N ILE A 169 -1.67 -0.49 -28.00
CA ILE A 169 -2.61 -0.74 -26.91
C ILE A 169 -3.07 0.60 -26.31
N HIS A 170 -4.30 1.00 -26.60
CA HIS A 170 -4.90 2.25 -26.11
C HIS A 170 -6.04 2.03 -25.11
N GLY A 171 -6.59 0.82 -25.06
CA GLY A 171 -7.66 0.47 -24.15
C GLY A 171 -7.98 -1.03 -24.22
N PRO A 172 -9.01 -1.48 -23.49
CA PRO A 172 -9.28 -2.91 -23.35
C PRO A 172 -9.75 -3.56 -24.67
N GLN A 173 -10.26 -2.77 -25.62
CA GLN A 173 -10.62 -3.25 -26.96
C GLN A 173 -9.42 -3.76 -27.78
N ASP A 174 -8.20 -3.32 -27.46
CA ASP A 174 -6.96 -3.65 -28.20
C ASP A 174 -6.28 -4.93 -27.66
N LEU A 175 -6.90 -5.60 -26.68
CA LEU A 175 -6.30 -6.75 -25.99
C LEU A 175 -6.48 -8.09 -26.73
N ALA A 176 -7.22 -8.13 -27.82
CA ALA A 176 -7.43 -9.36 -28.59
C ALA A 176 -6.08 -9.89 -29.13
N GLY A 177 -5.74 -11.13 -28.79
CA GLY A 177 -4.47 -11.76 -29.15
C GLY A 177 -3.26 -11.31 -28.32
N LYS A 178 -3.41 -10.33 -27.41
CA LYS A 178 -2.34 -9.86 -26.52
C LYS A 178 -2.25 -10.72 -25.26
N ARG A 179 -1.05 -10.89 -24.72
CA ARG A 179 -0.80 -11.49 -23.40
C ARG A 179 -1.03 -10.44 -22.33
N VAL A 180 -2.03 -10.63 -21.50
CA VAL A 180 -2.43 -9.67 -20.46
C VAL A 180 -2.23 -10.31 -19.09
N CYS A 181 -1.48 -9.64 -18.22
CA CYS A 181 -1.21 -10.15 -16.88
C CYS A 181 -2.05 -9.44 -15.82
N SER A 182 -2.57 -10.20 -14.85
CA SER A 182 -3.22 -9.64 -13.66
C SER A 182 -3.00 -10.53 -12.43
N ALA A 183 -3.33 -10.03 -11.24
CA ALA A 183 -3.27 -10.85 -10.04
C ALA A 183 -4.47 -11.81 -9.96
N ALA A 184 -4.21 -13.07 -9.63
CA ALA A 184 -5.24 -14.07 -9.40
C ALA A 184 -6.20 -13.64 -8.27
N GLY A 185 -7.51 -13.87 -8.47
CA GLY A 185 -8.55 -13.47 -7.50
C GLY A 185 -8.86 -11.96 -7.45
N SER A 186 -8.26 -11.16 -8.32
CA SER A 186 -8.61 -9.74 -8.49
C SER A 186 -9.89 -9.57 -9.34
N THR A 187 -10.60 -8.45 -9.14
CA THR A 187 -11.71 -8.04 -10.01
C THR A 187 -11.23 -7.78 -11.45
N PRO A 188 -10.08 -7.11 -11.67
CA PRO A 188 -9.45 -6.98 -12.98
C PRO A 188 -9.24 -8.29 -13.75
N TYR A 189 -8.72 -9.32 -13.09
CA TYR A 189 -8.54 -10.65 -13.69
C TYR A 189 -9.88 -11.22 -14.18
N GLN A 190 -10.92 -11.17 -13.34
CA GLN A 190 -12.24 -11.70 -13.71
C GLN A 190 -12.88 -10.93 -14.86
N ARG A 191 -12.69 -9.60 -14.88
CA ARG A 191 -13.20 -8.73 -15.94
C ARG A 191 -12.54 -9.04 -17.28
N ILE A 192 -11.21 -9.15 -17.35
CA ILE A 192 -10.55 -9.54 -18.61
C ILE A 192 -10.98 -10.93 -19.07
N LYS A 193 -11.06 -11.89 -18.13
CA LYS A 193 -11.50 -13.24 -18.44
C LYS A 193 -12.91 -13.31 -19.05
N THR A 194 -13.83 -12.47 -18.56
CA THR A 194 -15.25 -12.51 -18.94
C THR A 194 -15.53 -11.65 -20.16
N ASP A 195 -15.04 -10.41 -20.16
CA ASP A 195 -15.47 -9.38 -21.11
C ASP A 195 -14.51 -9.28 -22.31
N TYR A 196 -13.25 -9.72 -22.14
CA TYR A 196 -12.21 -9.68 -23.17
C TYR A 196 -11.58 -11.07 -23.41
N PRO A 197 -12.38 -12.11 -23.68
CA PRO A 197 -11.93 -13.51 -23.72
C PRO A 197 -10.95 -13.82 -24.86
N ARG A 198 -10.78 -12.91 -25.82
CA ARG A 198 -9.77 -13.01 -26.89
C ARG A 198 -8.37 -12.60 -26.44
N ALA A 199 -8.22 -12.02 -25.25
CA ALA A 199 -6.92 -11.79 -24.63
C ALA A 199 -6.36 -13.10 -24.07
N THR A 200 -5.05 -13.29 -24.18
CA THR A 200 -4.35 -14.41 -23.53
C THR A 200 -4.04 -14.00 -22.09
N LEU A 201 -4.92 -14.36 -21.16
CA LEU A 201 -4.79 -13.96 -19.75
C LEU A 201 -3.76 -14.84 -19.02
N VAL A 202 -2.79 -14.18 -18.38
CA VAL A 202 -1.79 -14.77 -17.48
C VAL A 202 -2.05 -14.25 -16.06
N ALA A 203 -1.84 -15.08 -15.05
CA ALA A 203 -2.03 -14.66 -13.67
C ALA A 203 -0.96 -15.17 -12.72
N TYR A 204 -0.64 -14.31 -11.74
CA TYR A 204 0.26 -14.58 -10.62
C TYR A 204 -0.36 -14.07 -9.32
N ASP A 205 0.28 -14.33 -8.19
CA ASP A 205 -0.21 -13.90 -6.88
C ASP A 205 0.03 -12.40 -6.61
N THR A 206 1.05 -11.82 -7.25
CA THR A 206 1.46 -10.42 -7.09
C THR A 206 1.48 -9.69 -8.43
N TYR A 207 1.21 -8.39 -8.39
CA TYR A 207 1.33 -7.49 -9.53
C TYR A 207 2.79 -7.23 -9.87
N SER A 208 3.72 -7.30 -8.92
CA SER A 208 5.15 -7.12 -9.19
C SER A 208 5.67 -8.13 -10.20
N VAL A 209 5.25 -9.39 -10.11
CA VAL A 209 5.61 -10.44 -11.09
C VAL A 209 5.03 -10.12 -12.47
N CYS A 210 3.81 -9.59 -12.55
CA CYS A 210 3.24 -9.14 -13.81
C CYS A 210 4.03 -7.98 -14.43
N VAL A 211 4.50 -7.03 -13.61
CA VAL A 211 5.30 -5.88 -14.07
C VAL A 211 6.69 -6.32 -14.51
N ASP A 212 7.35 -7.22 -13.79
CA ASP A 212 8.63 -7.80 -14.20
C ASP A 212 8.49 -8.54 -15.54
N ASN A 213 7.40 -9.27 -15.73
CA ASN A 213 7.09 -9.94 -17.00
C ASN A 213 6.78 -8.96 -18.12
N LEU A 214 6.21 -7.78 -17.82
CA LEU A 214 5.97 -6.74 -18.82
C LEU A 214 7.30 -6.12 -19.29
N LEU A 215 8.20 -5.81 -18.34
CA LEU A 215 9.53 -5.25 -18.60
C LEU A 215 10.42 -6.24 -19.38
N THR A 216 10.26 -7.54 -19.13
CA THR A 216 11.00 -8.61 -19.82
C THR A 216 10.29 -9.15 -21.07
N TYR A 217 9.28 -8.44 -21.59
CA TYR A 217 8.54 -8.79 -22.82
C TYR A 217 7.83 -10.15 -22.78
N GLN A 218 7.60 -10.72 -21.60
CA GLN A 218 6.84 -11.96 -21.41
C GLN A 218 5.32 -11.75 -21.43
N VAL A 219 4.85 -10.51 -21.22
CA VAL A 219 3.46 -10.09 -21.44
C VAL A 219 3.43 -8.75 -22.17
N ASP A 220 2.30 -8.43 -22.77
CA ASP A 220 2.13 -7.24 -23.60
C ASP A 220 1.47 -6.09 -22.82
N ALA A 221 0.65 -6.43 -21.82
CA ALA A 221 0.06 -5.47 -20.89
C ALA A 221 -0.11 -6.08 -19.49
N VAL A 222 -0.06 -5.23 -18.46
CA VAL A 222 -0.57 -5.54 -17.12
C VAL A 222 -1.88 -4.81 -16.93
N THR A 223 -2.87 -5.47 -16.33
CA THR A 223 -4.17 -4.87 -16.05
C THR A 223 -4.54 -4.98 -14.58
N THR A 224 -4.84 -3.84 -14.00
CA THR A 224 -5.45 -3.68 -12.68
C THR A 224 -5.92 -2.23 -12.53
N ASP A 225 -6.39 -1.90 -11.35
CA ASP A 225 -6.82 -0.58 -10.92
C ASP A 225 -5.74 0.47 -11.18
N ASP A 226 -6.14 1.60 -11.77
CA ASP A 226 -5.30 2.74 -12.15
C ASP A 226 -4.41 3.23 -11.01
N ALA A 227 -4.92 3.30 -9.79
CA ALA A 227 -4.16 3.68 -8.59
C ALA A 227 -2.94 2.76 -8.32
N ILE A 228 -3.03 1.47 -8.67
CA ILE A 228 -1.88 0.55 -8.58
C ILE A 228 -0.91 0.81 -9.73
N LEU A 229 -1.44 0.98 -10.94
CA LEU A 229 -0.65 1.13 -12.16
C LEU A 229 0.18 2.42 -12.17
N ILE A 230 -0.38 3.54 -11.71
CA ILE A 230 0.36 4.81 -11.59
C ILE A 230 1.55 4.69 -10.63
N GLY A 231 1.42 3.87 -9.58
CA GLY A 231 2.53 3.61 -8.65
C GLY A 231 3.70 2.90 -9.33
N TYR A 232 3.43 1.89 -10.16
CA TYR A 232 4.47 1.23 -10.94
C TYR A 232 5.06 2.12 -12.03
N ALA A 233 4.22 2.86 -12.77
CA ALA A 233 4.69 3.79 -13.78
C ALA A 233 5.59 4.88 -13.18
N ALA A 234 5.27 5.39 -11.99
CA ALA A 234 6.07 6.40 -11.30
C ALA A 234 7.45 5.87 -10.83
N LYS A 235 7.61 4.56 -10.60
CA LYS A 235 8.89 3.96 -10.23
C LYS A 235 9.88 3.85 -11.40
N VAL A 236 9.37 3.62 -12.61
CA VAL A 236 10.17 3.46 -13.84
C VAL A 236 9.54 4.25 -14.99
N PRO A 237 9.47 5.59 -14.89
CA PRO A 237 8.68 6.44 -15.80
C PRO A 237 9.19 6.48 -17.24
N ASP A 238 10.45 6.10 -17.45
CA ASP A 238 11.08 5.98 -18.75
C ASP A 238 10.77 4.65 -19.44
N GLU A 239 10.35 3.62 -18.68
CA GLU A 239 10.11 2.26 -19.18
C GLU A 239 8.63 1.92 -19.27
N LEU A 240 7.77 2.49 -18.43
CA LEU A 240 6.35 2.15 -18.33
C LEU A 240 5.42 3.36 -18.48
N LYS A 241 4.20 3.12 -18.95
CA LYS A 241 3.11 4.11 -19.01
C LYS A 241 1.76 3.46 -18.78
N VAL A 242 0.87 4.19 -18.11
CA VAL A 242 -0.56 3.85 -18.04
C VAL A 242 -1.24 4.33 -19.32
N VAL A 243 -2.10 3.49 -19.90
CA VAL A 243 -2.81 3.80 -21.16
C VAL A 243 -4.31 3.61 -21.02
N GLY A 244 -5.05 4.40 -21.80
CA GLY A 244 -6.51 4.39 -21.78
C GLY A 244 -7.10 5.14 -20.59
N LYS A 245 -8.43 5.26 -20.61
CA LYS A 245 -9.21 5.70 -19.46
C LYS A 245 -9.60 4.47 -18.62
N PRO A 246 -9.82 4.63 -17.30
CA PRO A 246 -10.40 3.57 -16.52
C PRO A 246 -11.72 3.07 -17.15
N PHE A 247 -11.90 1.74 -17.20
CA PHE A 247 -13.05 1.08 -17.82
C PHE A 247 -13.88 0.26 -16.83
N SER A 248 -13.71 0.53 -15.55
CA SER A 248 -14.57 0.04 -14.46
C SER A 248 -14.58 1.03 -13.31
N GLU A 249 -15.47 0.80 -12.35
CA GLU A 249 -15.38 1.39 -11.01
C GLU A 249 -14.88 0.31 -10.04
N GLU A 250 -13.92 0.68 -9.21
CA GLU A 250 -13.31 -0.17 -8.19
C GLU A 250 -13.35 0.56 -6.83
N PRO A 251 -14.51 0.61 -6.15
CA PRO A 251 -14.63 1.23 -4.83
C PRO A 251 -13.86 0.42 -3.78
N TYR A 252 -12.74 0.93 -3.27
CA TYR A 252 -11.95 0.24 -2.26
C TYR A 252 -12.59 0.34 -0.88
N GLY A 253 -12.81 -0.80 -0.24
CA GLY A 253 -13.35 -0.89 1.12
C GLY A 253 -12.39 -1.54 2.10
N ILE A 254 -12.72 -1.38 3.38
CA ILE A 254 -12.05 -2.06 4.49
C ILE A 254 -12.80 -3.37 4.76
N GLY A 255 -12.17 -4.50 4.45
CA GLY A 255 -12.77 -5.82 4.61
C GLY A 255 -12.79 -6.25 6.08
N VAL A 256 -13.94 -6.71 6.57
CA VAL A 256 -14.12 -7.22 7.94
C VAL A 256 -14.82 -8.59 7.93
N PRO A 257 -14.75 -9.39 9.02
CA PRO A 257 -15.54 -10.60 9.15
C PRO A 257 -17.03 -10.30 8.91
N ARG A 258 -17.70 -11.11 8.09
CA ARG A 258 -19.07 -10.87 7.62
C ARG A 258 -20.05 -10.46 8.72
N GLY A 259 -20.03 -11.17 9.85
CA GLY A 259 -20.97 -10.96 10.94
C GLY A 259 -20.63 -9.81 11.90
N ASP A 260 -19.50 -9.12 11.73
CA ASP A 260 -19.05 -8.08 12.67
C ASP A 260 -19.51 -6.68 12.23
N ASN A 261 -20.83 -6.48 12.19
CA ASN A 261 -21.44 -5.19 11.84
C ASN A 261 -21.03 -4.06 12.79
N ALA A 262 -20.78 -4.37 14.06
CA ALA A 262 -20.29 -3.40 15.02
C ALA A 262 -18.92 -2.83 14.63
N LEU A 263 -17.97 -3.70 14.25
CA LEU A 263 -16.67 -3.26 13.75
C LEU A 263 -16.81 -2.46 12.45
N ARG A 264 -17.65 -2.92 11.54
CA ARG A 264 -17.89 -2.27 10.25
C ARG A 264 -18.37 -0.84 10.41
N PHE A 265 -19.44 -0.62 11.18
CA PHE A 265 -19.96 0.73 11.41
C PHE A 265 -18.99 1.62 12.19
N ALA A 266 -18.23 1.06 13.13
CA ALA A 266 -17.19 1.82 13.82
C ALA A 266 -16.07 2.28 12.86
N LEU A 267 -15.74 1.47 11.85
CA LEU A 267 -14.79 1.84 10.79
C LEU A 267 -15.39 2.88 9.83
N ASP A 268 -16.67 2.81 9.50
CA ASP A 268 -17.36 3.85 8.72
C ASP A 268 -17.34 5.19 9.45
N ASP A 269 -17.66 5.21 10.75
CA ASP A 269 -17.62 6.41 11.59
C ASP A 269 -16.20 6.98 11.68
N ALA A 270 -15.21 6.10 11.86
CA ALA A 270 -13.81 6.50 11.90
C ALA A 270 -13.36 7.10 10.55
N LEU A 271 -13.72 6.47 9.43
CA LEU A 271 -13.35 6.94 8.10
C LEU A 271 -13.96 8.32 7.81
N GLU A 272 -15.25 8.49 8.08
CA GLU A 272 -15.95 9.77 7.92
C GLU A 272 -15.28 10.89 8.74
N ALA A 273 -14.89 10.60 9.99
CA ALA A 273 -14.20 11.56 10.84
C ALA A 273 -12.80 11.94 10.31
N ARG A 274 -12.05 10.96 9.76
CA ARG A 274 -10.70 11.15 9.22
C ARG A 274 -10.69 11.83 7.85
N GLU A 275 -11.78 11.70 7.09
CA GLU A 275 -12.00 12.50 5.87
C GLU A 275 -12.28 13.96 6.24
N LYS A 276 -13.21 14.19 7.18
CA LYS A 276 -13.60 15.55 7.62
C LYS A 276 -12.46 16.34 8.27
N ASN A 277 -11.58 15.68 9.03
CA ASN A 277 -10.47 16.35 9.69
C ASN A 277 -9.21 16.52 8.80
N GLY A 278 -9.25 15.99 7.57
CA GLY A 278 -8.17 16.08 6.59
C GLY A 278 -7.03 15.06 6.75
N ASP A 279 -7.10 14.14 7.72
CA ASP A 279 -6.08 13.09 7.90
C ASP A 279 -6.00 12.17 6.67
N TRP A 280 -7.16 11.85 6.07
CA TRP A 280 -7.23 11.07 4.83
C TRP A 280 -6.46 11.76 3.69
N LYS A 281 -6.69 13.07 3.50
CA LYS A 281 -6.06 13.85 2.41
C LYS A 281 -4.55 13.95 2.62
N LYS A 282 -4.11 14.20 3.86
CA LYS A 282 -2.68 14.23 4.20
C LYS A 282 -2.01 12.87 3.98
N ALA A 283 -2.67 11.78 4.37
CA ALA A 283 -2.19 10.43 4.12
C ALA A 283 -2.03 10.18 2.63
N TYR A 284 -3.03 10.53 1.82
CA TYR A 284 -2.96 10.42 0.37
C TYR A 284 -1.78 11.21 -0.20
N GLU A 285 -1.70 12.51 0.10
CA GLU A 285 -0.67 13.42 -0.43
C GLU A 285 0.74 12.97 -0.07
N ALA A 286 0.94 12.46 1.15
CA ALA A 286 2.22 11.96 1.61
C ALA A 286 2.60 10.59 1.00
N THR A 287 1.64 9.87 0.43
CA THR A 287 1.82 8.50 -0.09
C THR A 287 1.45 8.39 -1.56
N LEU A 288 0.23 7.99 -1.92
CA LEU A 288 -0.22 7.80 -3.30
C LEU A 288 -0.08 9.08 -4.15
N GLY A 289 -0.16 10.26 -3.54
CA GLY A 289 0.11 11.54 -4.19
C GLY A 289 1.53 11.68 -4.76
N LEU A 290 2.49 10.89 -4.27
CA LEU A 290 3.85 10.83 -4.84
C LEU A 290 3.91 10.22 -6.25
N SER A 291 2.82 9.56 -6.70
CA SER A 291 2.65 9.14 -8.09
C SER A 291 2.40 10.30 -9.07
N GLY A 292 2.21 11.53 -8.56
CA GLY A 292 1.91 12.72 -9.36
C GLY A 292 0.41 12.96 -9.58
N VAL A 293 -0.46 12.12 -9.03
CA VAL A 293 -1.92 12.30 -9.09
C VAL A 293 -2.41 13.00 -7.82
N PRO A 294 -3.10 14.16 -7.91
CA PRO A 294 -3.60 14.87 -6.73
C PRO A 294 -4.68 14.08 -6.00
N ALA A 295 -4.89 14.39 -4.72
CA ALA A 295 -5.92 13.74 -3.90
C ALA A 295 -7.32 13.97 -4.51
N PRO A 296 -8.08 12.90 -4.82
CA PRO A 296 -9.46 13.05 -5.24
C PRO A 296 -10.35 13.39 -4.04
N THR A 297 -11.60 13.74 -4.32
CA THR A 297 -12.64 13.74 -3.29
C THR A 297 -12.93 12.30 -2.90
N PRO A 298 -12.92 11.94 -1.60
CA PRO A 298 -13.33 10.61 -1.16
C PRO A 298 -14.76 10.28 -1.61
N PRO A 299 -15.03 9.03 -2.01
CA PRO A 299 -16.39 8.61 -2.35
C PRO A 299 -17.30 8.63 -1.12
N PRO A 300 -18.63 8.76 -1.29
CA PRO A 300 -19.55 8.65 -0.17
C PRO A 300 -19.49 7.25 0.46
N ILE A 301 -19.46 7.20 1.79
CA ILE A 301 -19.43 5.94 2.56
C ILE A 301 -20.78 5.22 2.43
N ASP A 302 -20.74 3.95 2.03
CA ASP A 302 -21.90 3.07 1.87
C ASP A 302 -22.20 2.32 3.18
N ARG A 303 -23.12 2.87 3.98
CA ARG A 303 -23.56 2.28 5.24
C ARG A 303 -24.66 1.23 5.04
N TYR A 304 -24.41 0.21 4.24
CA TYR A 304 -25.38 -0.87 4.03
C TYR A 304 -25.50 -1.78 5.26
N PRO A 305 -26.65 -2.42 5.55
CA PRO A 305 -26.72 -3.50 6.52
C PRO A 305 -26.16 -4.80 5.89
N ALA A 306 -25.06 -5.33 6.42
CA ALA A 306 -24.67 -6.70 6.08
C ALA A 306 -25.63 -7.65 6.81
N SER A 307 -26.47 -8.35 6.04
CA SER A 307 -27.39 -9.38 6.52
C SER A 307 -26.67 -10.70 6.81
#